data_AF-T1EK28-F1
#
_entry.id   AF-T1EK28-F1
#
_cell.length_a   1.000
_cell.length_b   1.000
_cell.length_c   1.000
_cell.angle_alpha   90.00
_cell.angle_beta   90.00
_cell.angle_gamma   90.00
#
_symmetry.space_group_name_H-M   'P 1'
#
loop_
_entity.id
_entity.type
_entity.pdbx_description
1 polymer ?
#
loop_
_entity_poly.entity_id
_entity_poly.type
_entity_poly.pdbx_seq_one_letter_code
_entity_poly.pdbx_strand_id
1 'polypeptide(L)' 'SDPQLQRFMEIEAHKQRFQQVVHVMTEDCWDTCMSGTPGSKLDRKSENCIVNCVERFIDTSNFILNRLEK' A
#
# COMPACT_ATOMS: atom_id res chain seq x y z
N SER A 1 32.72 -7.43 8.09
CA SER A 1 31.32 -7.58 7.64
C SER A 1 31.32 -7.87 6.16
N ASP A 2 30.61 -8.92 5.71
CA ASP A 2 30.55 -9.29 4.29
C ASP A 2 29.70 -8.26 3.51
N PRO A 3 30.27 -7.52 2.54
CA PRO A 3 29.54 -6.52 1.76
C PRO A 3 28.35 -7.10 0.97
N GLN A 4 28.41 -8.37 0.57
CA GLN A 4 27.31 -9.04 -0.14
C GLN A 4 26.13 -9.29 0.80
N LEU A 5 26.42 -9.73 2.03
CA LEU A 5 25.39 -9.94 3.05
C LEU A 5 24.72 -8.61 3.44
N GLN A 6 25.49 -7.53 3.58
CA GLN A 6 24.93 -6.20 3.86
C GLN A 6 23.95 -5.74 2.77
N ARG A 7 24.34 -5.84 1.50
CA ARG A 7 23.46 -5.50 0.37
C ARG A 7 22.21 -6.37 0.33
N PHE A 8 22.35 -7.66 0.60
CA PHE A 8 21.20 -8.56 0.67
C PHE A 8 20.21 -8.15 1.76
N MET A 9 20.71 -7.87 2.97
CA MET A 9 19.87 -7.42 4.10
C MET A 9 19.15 -6.10 3.78
N GLU A 10 19.83 -5.14 3.15
CA GLU A 10 19.22 -3.88 2.73
C GLU A 10 18.06 -4.12 1.76
N ILE A 11 18.27 -4.92 0.71
CA ILE A 11 17.24 -5.25 -0.28
C ILE A 11 16.03 -5.94 0.38
N GLU A 12 16.26 -6.94 1.23
CA GLU A 12 15.17 -7.64 1.90
C GLU A 12 14.42 -6.74 2.89
N ALA A 13 15.12 -5.85 3.60
CA ALA A 13 14.48 -4.86 4.46
C ALA A 13 13.61 -3.88 3.65
N HIS A 14 14.06 -3.45 2.46
CA HIS A 14 13.24 -2.62 1.57
C HIS A 14 12.00 -3.36 1.06
N LYS A 15 12.13 -4.63 0.66
CA LYS A 15 11.00 -5.45 0.26
C LYS A 15 10.00 -5.61 1.41
N GLN A 16 10.47 -5.91 2.61
CA GLN A 16 9.60 -6.06 3.78
C GLN A 16 8.80 -4.79 4.08
N ARG A 17 9.47 -3.62 4.07
CA ARG A 17 8.80 -2.32 4.25
C ARG A 17 7.75 -2.07 3.17
N PHE A 18 8.07 -2.37 1.91
CA PHE A 18 7.10 -2.25 0.81
C PHE A 18 5.88 -3.15 1.02
N GLN A 19 6.10 -4.43 1.38
CA GLN A 19 5.00 -5.36 1.66
C GLN A 19 4.12 -4.88 2.81
N GLN A 20 4.72 -4.30 3.85
CA GLN A 20 3.95 -3.73 4.97
C GLN A 20 3.05 -2.58 4.51
N VAL A 21 3.55 -1.68 3.66
CA VAL A 21 2.74 -0.59 3.09
C VAL A 21 1.60 -1.15 2.21
N VAL A 22 1.90 -2.16 1.39
CA VAL A 22 0.88 -2.84 0.57
C VAL A 22 -0.21 -3.44 1.44
N HIS A 23 0.13 -4.10 2.55
CA HIS A 23 -0.84 -4.68 3.47
C HIS A 23 -1.73 -3.62 4.12
N VAL A 24 -1.14 -2.54 4.64
CA VAL A 24 -1.90 -1.44 5.25
C VAL A 24 -2.88 -0.84 4.25
N MET A 25 -2.40 -0.49 3.05
CA MET A 25 -3.25 0.07 2.01
C MET A 25 -4.35 -0.90 1.55
N THR A 26 -4.07 -2.20 1.54
CA THR A 26 -5.06 -3.22 1.18
C THR A 26 -6.17 -3.30 2.23
N GLU A 27 -5.82 -3.29 3.51
CA GLU A 27 -6.78 -3.31 4.63
C GLU A 27 -7.65 -2.03 4.62
N ASP A 28 -7.02 -0.86 4.58
CA ASP A 28 -7.73 0.43 4.59
C ASP A 28 -8.69 0.56 3.39
N CYS A 29 -8.23 0.19 2.19
CA CYS A 29 -9.07 0.29 0.99
C CYS A 29 -10.14 -0.80 0.92
N TRP A 30 -9.90 -1.96 1.52
CA TRP A 30 -10.92 -2.99 1.67
C TRP A 30 -12.05 -2.46 2.55
N ASP A 31 -11.75 -1.98 3.75
CA ASP A 31 -12.74 -1.47 4.70
C ASP A 31 -13.50 -0.25 4.16
N THR A 32 -12.83 0.58 3.36
CA THR A 32 -13.43 1.77 2.76
C THR A 32 -14.40 1.42 1.61
N CYS A 33 -14.04 0.45 0.77
CA CYS A 33 -14.73 0.22 -0.51
C CYS A 33 -15.66 -1.00 -0.51
N MET A 34 -15.41 -1.99 0.34
CA MET A 34 -16.18 -3.23 0.36
C MET A 34 -17.27 -3.17 1.44
N SER A 35 -18.51 -3.42 1.03
CA SER A 35 -19.69 -3.41 1.94
C SER A 35 -20.23 -4.82 2.24
N GLY A 36 -19.41 -5.85 2.02
CA GLY A 36 -19.76 -7.24 2.25
C GLY A 36 -18.87 -8.19 1.46
N THR A 37 -19.24 -9.48 1.46
CA THR A 37 -18.52 -10.51 0.70
C THR A 37 -18.68 -10.26 -0.81
N PRO A 38 -17.57 -10.15 -1.58
CA PRO A 38 -17.67 -10.02 -3.03
C PRO A 38 -18.28 -11.28 -3.66
N GLY A 39 -18.89 -11.10 -4.83
CA GLY A 39 -19.29 -12.21 -5.69
C GLY A 39 -18.09 -12.88 -6.37
N SER A 40 -18.32 -13.58 -7.48
CA SER A 40 -17.24 -14.19 -8.28
C SER A 40 -16.30 -13.16 -8.92
N LYS A 41 -16.72 -11.89 -8.97
CA LYS A 41 -15.96 -10.73 -9.43
C LYS A 41 -16.36 -9.50 -8.61
N LEU A 42 -15.47 -8.53 -8.52
CA LEU A 42 -15.79 -7.22 -7.99
C LEU A 42 -16.78 -6.53 -8.94
N ASP A 43 -17.75 -5.81 -8.38
CA ASP A 43 -18.58 -4.95 -9.22
C ASP A 43 -17.79 -3.70 -9.62
N ARG A 44 -18.21 -3.06 -10.73
CA ARG A 44 -17.50 -1.89 -11.28
C ARG A 44 -17.39 -0.74 -10.27
N LYS A 45 -18.32 -0.63 -9.32
CA LYS A 45 -18.29 0.41 -8.29
C LYS A 45 -17.16 0.16 -7.30
N SER A 46 -17.02 -1.08 -6.85
CA SER A 46 -16.00 -1.53 -5.90
C SER A 46 -14.61 -1.48 -6.55
N GLU A 47 -14.49 -1.93 -7.80
CA GLU A 47 -13.23 -1.82 -8.58
C GLU A 47 -12.76 -0.37 -8.68
N ASN A 48 -13.64 0.54 -9.13
CA ASN A 48 -13.30 1.97 -9.24
C ASN A 48 -13.00 2.59 -7.87
N CYS A 49 -13.71 2.17 -6.81
CA CYS A 49 -13.44 2.65 -5.45
C CYS A 49 -12.04 2.24 -5.00
N ILE A 50 -11.65 0.98 -5.16
CA ILE A 50 -10.34 0.47 -4.74
C ILE A 50 -9.22 1.18 -5.49
N VAL A 51 -9.35 1.37 -6.81
CA VAL A 51 -8.36 2.12 -7.61
C VAL A 51 -8.19 3.53 -7.07
N ASN A 52 -9.30 4.27 -6.89
CA ASN A 52 -9.25 5.63 -6.36
C ASN A 52 -8.70 5.67 -4.93
N CYS A 53 -9.04 4.69 -4.09
CA CYS A 53 -8.59 4.62 -2.70
C CYS A 53 -7.07 4.46 -2.64
N VAL A 54 -6.51 3.53 -3.41
CA VAL A 54 -5.06 3.29 -3.50
C VAL A 54 -4.33 4.55 -3.99
N GLU A 55 -4.82 5.20 -5.04
CA GLU A 55 -4.24 6.45 -5.55
C GLU A 55 -4.26 7.56 -4.49
N ARG A 56 -5.40 7.74 -3.81
CA ARG A 56 -5.55 8.74 -2.74
C ARG A 56 -4.72 8.44 -1.50
N PHE A 57 -4.53 7.17 -1.15
CA PHE A 57 -3.65 6.77 -0.06
C PHE A 57 -2.21 7.21 -0.33
N ILE A 58 -1.72 6.96 -1.54
CA ILE A 58 -0.37 7.35 -1.97
C ILE A 58 -0.24 8.88 -2.02
N ASP A 59 -1.20 9.58 -2.63
CA ASP A 59 -1.20 11.04 -2.72
C ASP A 59 -1.14 11.69 -1.32
N THR A 60 -1.97 11.19 -0.40
CA THR A 60 -2.05 11.71 0.97
C THR A 60 -0.78 11.40 1.76
N SER A 61 -0.24 10.19 1.61
CA SER A 61 1.02 9.80 2.25
C SER A 61 2.17 10.68 1.78
N ASN A 62 2.29 10.92 0.47
CA ASN A 62 3.29 11.82 -0.10
C ASN A 62 3.11 13.26 0.39
N PHE A 63 1.87 13.74 0.46
CA PHE A 63 1.57 15.07 0.99
C PHE A 63 2.05 15.23 2.44
N ILE A 64 1.78 14.23 3.30
CA ILE A 64 2.22 14.23 4.71
C ILE A 64 3.74 14.19 4.79
N LEU A 65 4.40 13.28 4.06
CA LEU A 65 5.87 13.15 4.05
C LEU A 65 6.53 14.46 3.63
N ASN A 66 6.08 15.06 2.52
CA ASN A 66 6.59 16.35 2.04
C ASN A 66 6.40 17.50 3.05
N ARG A 67 5.44 17.38 3.97
CA ARG A 67 5.22 18.36 5.04
C ARG A 67 6.11 18.10 6.25
N LEU A 68 6.44 16.86 6.54
CA LEU A 68 7.33 16.48 7.65
C LEU A 68 8.81 16.69 7.31
N GLU A 69 9.18 16.64 6.03
CA GLU A 69 10.53 16.96 5.55
C GLU A 69 10.84 18.47 5.55
N LYS A 70 9.83 19.32 5.69
CA LYS A 70 9.96 20.78 5.83
C LYS A 70 10.07 21.20 7.29
#